data_AF-A0A433ZZM2-F1
#
_entry.id   AF-A0A433ZZM2-F1
#
_cell.length_a   1.000
_cell.length_b   1.000
_cell.length_c   1.000
_cell.angle_alpha   90.00
_cell.angle_beta   90.00
_cell.angle_gamma   90.00
#
_symmetry.space_group_name_H-M   'P 1'
#
loop_
_entity.id
_entity.type
_entity.pdbx_description
1 polymer ?
#
loop_
_entity_poly.entity_id
_entity_poly.type
_entity_poly.pdbx_seq_one_letter_code
_entity_poly.pdbx_strand_id
1 'polypeptide(L)' 'DFTQEQFDTITSIDKGAWLEELKLHSELFEKLAYHLPEQLVETKAALEKRLAM' A
#
# COMPACT_ATOMS: atom_id res chain seq x y z
N ASP A 1 -13.70 10.44 -24.85
CA ASP A 1 -14.76 10.20 -23.86
C ASP A 1 -14.18 9.36 -22.75
N PHE A 2 -14.36 9.76 -21.50
CA PHE A 2 -13.84 9.03 -20.36
C PHE A 2 -14.98 8.14 -19.86
N THR A 3 -14.91 6.85 -20.18
CA THR A 3 -16.04 5.94 -19.97
C THR A 3 -16.13 5.51 -18.51
N GLN A 4 -17.30 5.06 -18.09
CA GLN A 4 -17.51 4.54 -16.74
C GLN A 4 -16.61 3.31 -16.48
N GLU A 5 -16.38 2.46 -17.47
CA GLU A 5 -15.44 1.33 -17.39
C GLU A 5 -13.98 1.79 -17.19
N GLN A 6 -13.57 2.91 -17.81
CA GLN A 6 -12.26 3.51 -17.54
C GLN A 6 -12.21 4.06 -16.12
N PHE A 7 -13.25 4.75 -15.66
CA PHE A 7 -13.33 5.22 -14.28
C PHE A 7 -13.24 4.06 -13.27
N ASP A 8 -14.02 3.00 -13.44
CA ASP A 8 -13.97 1.79 -12.61
C ASP A 8 -12.56 1.18 -12.62
N THR A 9 -11.89 1.11 -13.77
CA THR A 9 -10.52 0.58 -13.86
C THR A 9 -9.51 1.42 -13.07
N ILE A 10 -9.62 2.76 -13.13
CA ILE A 10 -8.65 3.66 -12.48
C ILE A 10 -8.96 3.83 -10.98
N THR A 11 -10.22 3.67 -10.58
CA THR A 11 -10.66 3.76 -9.19
C THR A 11 -10.60 2.43 -8.45
N SER A 12 -10.52 1.31 -9.18
CA SER A 12 -10.35 -0.01 -8.60
C SER A 12 -8.97 -0.11 -7.95
N ILE A 13 -8.97 -0.34 -6.64
CA ILE A 13 -7.76 -0.61 -5.88
C ILE A 13 -7.44 -2.09 -6.04
N ASP A 14 -6.42 -2.39 -6.85
CA ASP A 14 -5.92 -3.76 -6.97
C ASP A 14 -5.18 -4.15 -5.67
N LYS A 15 -5.90 -4.87 -4.80
CA LYS A 15 -5.35 -5.32 -3.51
C LYS A 15 -4.08 -6.18 -3.68
N GLY A 16 -3.96 -6.91 -4.79
CA GLY A 16 -2.79 -7.75 -5.08
C GLY A 16 -1.54 -6.91 -5.37
N ALA A 17 -1.66 -5.93 -6.27
CA ALA A 17 -0.61 -4.98 -6.58
C ALA A 17 -0.18 -4.18 -5.34
N TRP A 18 -1.13 -3.78 -4.50
CA TRP A 18 -0.83 -3.09 -3.24
C TRP A 18 -0.07 -3.95 -2.23
N LEU A 19 -0.35 -5.26 -2.16
CA LEU A 19 0.41 -6.18 -1.29
C LEU A 19 1.85 -6.37 -1.78
N GLU A 20 2.06 -6.46 -3.10
CA GLU A 20 3.40 -6.53 -3.69
C GLU A 20 4.19 -5.24 -3.46
N GLU A 21 3.56 -4.08 -3.64
CA GLU A 21 4.17 -2.79 -3.31
C GLU A 21 4.51 -2.68 -1.83
N LEU A 22 3.61 -3.05 -0.90
CA LEU A 22 3.90 -3.04 0.54
C LEU A 22 5.10 -3.92 0.91
N LYS A 23 5.29 -5.03 0.21
CA LYS A 23 6.44 -5.91 0.41
C LYS A 23 7.74 -5.25 -0.05
N LEU A 24 7.74 -4.58 -1.21
CA LEU A 24 8.86 -3.76 -1.67
C LEU A 24 9.17 -2.63 -0.67
N HIS A 25 8.15 -1.97 -0.15
CA HIS A 25 8.31 -0.91 0.84
C HIS A 25 8.83 -1.41 2.19
N SER A 26 8.61 -2.69 2.53
CA SER A 26 9.15 -3.28 3.78
C SER A 26 10.67 -3.24 3.82
N GLU A 27 11.34 -3.53 2.70
CA GLU A 27 12.81 -3.47 2.61
C GLU A 27 13.33 -2.03 2.81
N LEU A 28 12.62 -1.03 2.26
CA LEU A 28 12.95 0.37 2.44
C LEU A 28 12.76 0.82 3.91
N PHE A 29 11.71 0.34 4.56
CA PHE A 29 11.45 0.62 5.98
C PHE A 29 12.54 0.03 6.87
N GLU A 30 13.03 -1.19 6.57
CA GLU A 30 14.14 -1.80 7.30
C GLU A 30 15.43 -0.98 7.14
N LYS A 31 15.73 -0.50 5.93
CA LYS A 31 16.88 0.38 5.67
C LYS A 31 16.79 1.73 6.41
N LEU A 32 15.58 2.25 6.60
CA LEU A 32 15.32 3.54 7.25
C LEU A 32 14.99 3.43 8.74
N ALA A 33 15.02 2.22 9.32
CA ALA A 33 14.53 1.94 10.68
C ALA A 33 15.14 2.82 11.77
N TYR A 34 16.39 3.27 11.60
CA TYR A 34 17.11 4.07 12.61
C TYR A 34 16.46 5.44 12.90
N HIS A 35 15.69 6.01 11.96
CA HIS A 35 15.00 7.30 12.11
C HIS A 35 13.52 7.24 11.68
N LEU A 36 12.97 6.05 11.55
CA LEU A 36 11.60 5.88 11.10
C LEU A 36 10.63 6.21 12.26
N PRO A 37 9.67 7.13 12.06
CA PRO A 37 8.62 7.38 13.04
C PRO A 37 7.79 6.12 13.27
N GLU A 38 7.46 5.83 14.52
CA GLU A 38 6.62 4.68 14.90
C GLU A 38 5.24 4.72 14.19
N GLN A 39 4.70 5.93 14.01
CA GLN A 39 3.44 6.18 13.29
C GLN A 39 3.45 5.65 11.86
N LEU A 40 4.61 5.66 11.19
CA LEU A 40 4.77 5.15 9.82
C LEU A 40 4.68 3.61 9.81
N VAL A 41 5.28 2.95 10.81
CA VAL A 41 5.19 1.49 10.99
C VAL A 41 3.76 1.07 11.32
N GLU A 42 3.10 1.78 12.23
CA GLU A 42 1.70 1.52 12.58
C GLU A 42 0.77 1.70 11.39
N THR A 43 0.98 2.76 10.59
CA THR A 43 0.19 3.02 9.38
C THR A 43 0.37 1.90 8.36
N LYS A 44 1.62 1.45 8.15
CA LYS A 44 1.92 0.30 7.27
C LYS A 44 1.18 -0.95 7.72
N ALA A 45 1.25 -1.29 9.01
CA ALA A 45 0.59 -2.46 9.57
C ALA A 45 -0.94 -2.38 9.47
N ALA A 46 -1.53 -1.21 9.69
CA ALA A 46 -2.96 -0.97 9.50
C ALA A 46 -3.38 -1.12 8.03
N LEU A 47 -2.53 -0.68 7.10
CA LEU A 47 -2.76 -0.81 5.66
C LEU A 47 -2.70 -2.28 5.23
N GLU A 48 -1.67 -3.02 5.67
CA GLU A 48 -1.53 -4.46 5.44
C GLU A 48 -2.77 -5.23 5.92
N LYS A 49 -3.27 -4.90 7.12
CA LYS A 49 -4.49 -5.51 7.66
C LYS A 49 -5.75 -5.20 6.83
N ARG A 50 -5.86 -3.99 6.26
CA ARG A 50 -6.99 -3.61 5.39
C ARG A 50 -6.96 -4.30 4.03
N LEU A 51 -5.76 -4.54 3.52
CA LEU A 51 -5.54 -5.16 2.20
C LEU A 51 -5.62 -6.69 2.26
N ALA A 52 -5.28 -7.30 3.40
CA ALA A 52 -5.41 -8.73 3.65
C ALA A 52 -6.85 -9.19 3.99
N MET A 53 -7.80 -8.26 4.09
CA MET A 53 -9.21 -8.51 4.45
C MET A 53 -10.13 -8.58 3.24
#